data_AF-A0A7S0KEJ5-F1
#
_entry.id   AF-A0A7S0KEJ5-F1
#
_cell.length_a   1.000
_cell.length_b   1.000
_cell.length_c   1.000
_cell.angle_alpha   90.00
_cell.angle_beta   90.00
_cell.angle_gamma   90.00
#
_symmetry.space_group_name_H-M   'P 1'
#
loop_
_entity.id
_entity.type
_entity.pdbx_description
1 polymer ?
#
loop_
_entity_poly.entity_id
_entity_poly.type
_entity_poly.pdbx_seq_one_letter_code
_entity_poly.pdbx_strand_id
1 'polypeptide(L)'
;GDVTTLGALLERFQIAVRALRRDATAYKILLDDIVDDGVRRRLIAGRCKDVANALELAHKFGSKALAAISVERASNVALAGEEFDGLVEEFNAFETFIEDEGLMIPLPSKVLGESFVLSEYNPESALESSFAPMLRLCQGECDSEDIKKRSNVLDAIIFRLNSVEQDFAFKTNLAAEVRDICAEQDWTFENCAYGSTPYASWARLFEHDALKDAIARVRKHNMSYVVWGSSTGWLVYFASLTFGVPSTGIEILQTLHDTATRVLDDEVPSKYQSASFRNEEMLSSSLESVGIVLLTSCCWDESVHEAACKRLAKDLLVGSIVIDYGDRLSNFPAFGKAPIFTDVCPTSWNPKQKFFVYQKE
;
A
#
# COMPACT_ATOMS: atom_id res chain seq x y z
N GLY A 1 -13.44 35.96 21.78
CA GLY A 1 -12.39 34.97 22.07
C GLY A 1 -11.10 35.69 22.39
N ASP A 2 -10.16 35.04 23.09
CA ASP A 2 -8.83 35.58 23.32
C ASP A 2 -8.01 35.56 22.02
N VAL A 3 -7.28 36.64 21.74
CA VAL A 3 -6.39 36.81 20.56
C VAL A 3 -5.38 35.66 20.48
N THR A 4 -5.00 35.08 21.62
CA THR A 4 -4.14 33.91 21.71
C THR A 4 -4.77 32.65 21.11
N THR A 5 -6.09 32.48 21.22
CA THR A 5 -6.82 31.31 20.69
C THR A 5 -6.98 31.38 19.17
N LEU A 6 -7.27 32.57 18.63
CA LEU A 6 -7.34 32.78 17.16
C LEU A 6 -5.96 32.63 16.51
N GLY A 7 -4.90 33.09 17.18
CA GLY A 7 -3.52 32.91 16.74
C GLY A 7 -3.13 31.43 16.63
N ALA A 8 -3.46 30.62 17.63
CA ALA A 8 -3.21 29.17 17.62
C ALA A 8 -3.99 28.44 16.53
N LEU A 9 -5.26 28.82 16.29
CA LEU A 9 -6.10 28.27 15.22
C LEU A 9 -5.49 28.53 13.84
N LEU A 10 -5.02 29.76 13.60
CA LEU A 10 -4.38 30.17 12.35
C LEU A 10 -3.04 29.46 12.13
N GLU A 11 -2.26 29.25 13.19
CA GLU A 11 -1.00 28.53 13.12
C GLU A 11 -1.22 27.07 12.70
N ARG A 12 -2.17 26.38 13.35
CA ARG A 12 -2.60 25.01 12.99
C ARG A 12 -3.09 24.93 11.55
N PHE A 13 -3.96 25.86 11.16
CA PHE A 13 -4.46 25.96 9.79
C PHE A 13 -3.34 26.16 8.76
N GLN A 14 -2.38 27.06 9.01
CA GLN A 14 -1.25 27.28 8.11
C GLN A 14 -0.36 26.05 7.97
N ILE A 15 -0.17 25.27 9.05
CA ILE A 15 0.60 24.02 9.01
C ILE A 15 -0.13 22.98 8.15
N ALA A 16 -1.43 22.79 8.36
CA ALA A 16 -2.25 21.89 7.55
C ALA A 16 -2.24 22.27 6.05
N VAL A 17 -2.39 23.56 5.74
CA VAL A 17 -2.33 24.04 4.34
C VAL A 17 -0.93 23.88 3.73
N ARG A 18 0.15 24.07 4.49
CA ARG A 18 1.52 23.82 3.99
C ARG A 18 1.74 22.33 3.69
N ALA A 19 1.23 21.44 4.55
CA ALA A 19 1.27 20.00 4.32
C ALA A 19 0.48 19.63 3.04
N LEU A 20 -0.77 20.08 2.93
CA LEU A 20 -1.61 19.86 1.75
C LEU A 20 -1.01 20.46 0.49
N ARG A 21 -0.37 21.64 0.55
CA ARG A 21 0.31 22.24 -0.62
C ARG A 21 1.57 21.50 -0.99
N ARG A 22 2.32 20.95 -0.03
CA ARG A 22 3.48 20.10 -0.31
C ARG A 22 3.04 18.81 -1.00
N ASP A 23 1.97 18.19 -0.51
CA ASP A 23 1.38 17.01 -1.15
C ASP A 23 0.82 17.37 -2.53
N ALA A 24 0.04 18.45 -2.65
CA ALA A 24 -0.48 18.92 -3.93
C ALA A 24 0.62 19.36 -4.91
N THR A 25 1.77 19.84 -4.44
CA THR A 25 2.93 20.13 -5.30
C THR A 25 3.61 18.83 -5.72
N ALA A 26 3.73 17.84 -4.84
CA ALA A 26 4.18 16.50 -5.20
C ALA A 26 3.23 15.88 -6.24
N TYR A 27 1.92 15.98 -6.05
CA TYR A 27 0.90 15.55 -7.01
C TYR A 27 0.91 16.37 -8.29
N LYS A 28 1.12 17.68 -8.23
CA LYS A 28 1.18 18.56 -9.40
C LYS A 28 2.44 18.29 -10.23
N ILE A 29 3.58 18.07 -9.61
CA ILE A 29 4.80 17.56 -10.28
C ILE A 29 4.50 16.18 -10.89
N LEU A 30 3.74 15.34 -10.19
CA LEU A 30 3.26 14.04 -10.70
C LEU A 30 2.17 14.14 -11.80
N LEU A 31 1.54 15.29 -12.03
CA LEU A 31 0.39 15.43 -12.94
C LEU A 31 0.69 16.32 -14.15
N ASP A 32 1.54 17.34 -13.98
CA ASP A 32 1.96 18.24 -15.05
C ASP A 32 3.05 17.59 -15.95
N ASP A 33 3.78 16.58 -15.44
CA ASP A 33 4.86 15.91 -16.17
C ASP A 33 4.50 14.49 -16.69
N ILE A 34 3.31 13.93 -16.41
CA ILE A 34 3.12 12.46 -16.46
C ILE A 34 1.92 11.93 -17.26
N VAL A 35 0.85 12.67 -17.64
CA VAL A 35 -0.41 11.96 -17.97
C VAL A 35 -1.29 12.52 -19.10
N ASP A 36 -1.72 11.63 -20.02
CA ASP A 36 -2.83 11.81 -20.98
C ASP A 36 -4.22 11.96 -20.28
N ASP A 37 -5.17 12.62 -20.92
CA ASP A 37 -6.45 13.07 -20.35
C ASP A 37 -7.37 11.93 -19.83
N GLY A 38 -7.12 10.68 -20.23
CA GLY A 38 -7.84 9.50 -19.74
C GLY A 38 -7.38 9.01 -18.36
N VAL A 39 -6.06 8.95 -18.14
CA VAL A 39 -5.45 8.52 -16.87
C VAL A 39 -5.49 9.65 -15.85
N ARG A 40 -5.42 10.92 -16.33
CA ARG A 40 -5.74 12.11 -15.55
C ARG A 40 -7.12 11.96 -14.90
N ARG A 41 -8.16 11.60 -15.66
CA ARG A 41 -9.53 11.38 -15.15
C ARG A 41 -9.67 10.26 -14.12
N ARG A 42 -8.80 9.23 -14.14
CA ARG A 42 -8.87 8.08 -13.23
C ARG A 42 -8.03 8.27 -11.95
N LEU A 43 -6.84 8.85 -12.03
CA LEU A 43 -6.06 9.31 -10.86
C LEU A 43 -6.75 10.46 -10.12
N ILE A 44 -7.54 11.27 -10.84
CA ILE A 44 -8.44 12.29 -10.28
C ILE A 44 -9.55 11.70 -9.39
N ALA A 45 -9.88 10.40 -9.49
CA ALA A 45 -11.16 9.91 -8.96
C ALA A 45 -11.26 9.78 -7.42
N GLY A 46 -10.15 9.82 -6.68
CA GLY A 46 -10.18 9.81 -5.21
C GLY A 46 -9.22 10.86 -4.64
N ARG A 47 -8.04 10.41 -4.22
CA ARG A 47 -7.13 11.19 -3.37
C ARG A 47 -6.72 12.58 -3.92
N CYS A 48 -6.49 12.74 -5.23
CA CYS A 48 -6.17 14.06 -5.80
C CYS A 48 -7.35 15.04 -5.81
N LYS A 49 -8.58 14.53 -5.99
CA LYS A 49 -9.81 15.32 -5.87
C LYS A 49 -10.05 15.71 -4.42
N ASP A 50 -9.76 14.82 -3.49
CA ASP A 50 -9.94 15.09 -2.05
C ASP A 50 -8.90 16.11 -1.56
N VAL A 51 -7.65 16.04 -2.02
CA VAL A 51 -6.63 17.10 -1.82
C VAL A 51 -7.05 18.43 -2.46
N ALA A 52 -7.61 18.43 -3.67
CA ALA A 52 -8.09 19.65 -4.33
C ALA A 52 -9.28 20.28 -3.60
N ASN A 53 -10.24 19.46 -3.15
CA ASN A 53 -11.37 19.87 -2.32
C ASN A 53 -10.89 20.43 -0.98
N ALA A 54 -9.92 19.77 -0.34
CA ALA A 54 -9.30 20.25 0.89
C ALA A 54 -8.63 21.62 0.68
N LEU A 55 -7.90 21.82 -0.41
CA LEU A 55 -7.29 23.11 -0.73
C LEU A 55 -8.31 24.21 -1.03
N GLU A 56 -9.45 23.88 -1.65
CA GLU A 56 -10.54 24.81 -1.89
C GLU A 56 -11.26 25.21 -0.59
N LEU A 57 -11.55 24.23 0.27
CA LEU A 57 -12.09 24.45 1.62
C LEU A 57 -11.14 25.30 2.46
N ALA A 58 -9.84 25.00 2.40
CA ALA A 58 -8.82 25.81 3.06
C ALA A 58 -8.79 27.24 2.51
N HIS A 59 -8.88 27.43 1.20
CA HIS A 59 -8.94 28.79 0.64
C HIS A 59 -10.16 29.55 1.16
N LYS A 60 -11.35 28.93 1.16
CA LYS A 60 -12.60 29.53 1.65
C LYS A 60 -12.47 29.92 3.13
N PHE A 61 -11.97 29.02 3.97
CA PHE A 61 -11.73 29.27 5.39
C PHE A 61 -10.70 30.39 5.59
N GLY A 62 -9.54 30.31 4.94
CA GLY A 62 -8.46 31.29 5.07
C GLY A 62 -8.89 32.70 4.66
N SER A 63 -9.72 32.83 3.62
CA SER A 63 -10.29 34.12 3.21
C SER A 63 -11.26 34.69 4.25
N LYS A 64 -12.12 33.86 4.86
CA LYS A 64 -13.02 34.28 5.96
C LYS A 64 -12.26 34.68 7.22
N ALA A 65 -11.27 33.88 7.62
CA ALA A 65 -10.45 34.16 8.79
C ALA A 65 -9.65 35.46 8.62
N LEU A 66 -9.07 35.72 7.43
CA LEU A 66 -8.38 36.98 7.14
C LEU A 66 -9.32 38.19 7.15
N ALA A 67 -10.55 38.04 6.67
CA ALA A 67 -11.56 39.10 6.75
C ALA A 67 -11.93 39.42 8.21
N ALA A 68 -12.16 38.39 9.03
CA ALA A 68 -12.46 38.53 10.46
C ALA A 68 -11.33 39.24 11.23
N ILE A 69 -10.06 38.85 10.99
CA ILE A 69 -8.87 39.51 11.57
C ILE A 69 -8.76 40.97 11.13
N SER A 70 -9.10 41.25 9.87
CA SER A 70 -9.05 42.62 9.34
C SER A 70 -10.10 43.52 10.00
N VAL A 71 -11.30 42.98 10.26
CA VAL A 71 -12.37 43.67 10.99
C VAL A 71 -11.98 43.90 12.46
N GLU A 72 -11.44 42.89 13.14
CA GLU A 72 -10.96 42.98 14.52
C GLU A 72 -9.86 44.04 14.66
N ARG A 73 -8.87 44.03 13.75
CA ARG A 73 -7.77 45.01 13.73
C ARG A 73 -8.24 46.43 13.41
N ALA A 74 -9.21 46.59 12.52
CA ALA A 74 -9.73 47.90 12.13
C ALA A 74 -10.65 48.50 13.20
N SER A 75 -11.41 47.66 13.91
CA SER A 75 -12.36 48.08 14.95
C SER A 75 -11.73 48.17 16.34
N ASN A 76 -10.58 47.52 16.57
CA ASN A 76 -9.95 47.38 17.88
C ASN A 76 -10.88 46.74 18.92
N VAL A 77 -11.86 45.96 18.44
CA VAL A 77 -12.86 45.24 19.21
C VAL A 77 -12.70 43.77 18.84
N ALA A 78 -12.60 42.92 19.87
CA ALA A 78 -12.50 41.47 19.68
C ALA A 78 -13.71 40.93 18.89
N LEU A 79 -13.48 39.92 18.06
CA LEU A 79 -14.55 39.24 17.33
C LEU A 79 -15.68 38.81 18.27
N ALA A 80 -16.92 39.08 17.85
CA ALA A 80 -18.11 38.66 18.57
C ALA A 80 -18.12 37.13 18.73
N GLY A 81 -18.67 36.62 19.84
CA GLY A 81 -18.66 35.19 20.17
C GLY A 81 -19.18 34.32 19.02
N GLU A 82 -20.32 34.68 18.43
CA GLU A 82 -20.94 33.93 17.33
C GLU A 82 -20.08 33.87 16.05
N GLU A 83 -19.36 34.94 15.71
CA GLU A 83 -18.46 34.95 14.53
C GLU A 83 -17.20 34.12 14.76
N PHE A 84 -16.68 34.13 15.99
CA PHE A 84 -15.54 33.32 16.37
C PHE A 84 -15.90 31.82 16.45
N ASP A 85 -17.04 31.49 17.04
CA ASP A 85 -17.52 30.12 17.17
C ASP A 85 -17.79 29.50 15.79
N GLY A 86 -18.35 30.27 14.84
CA GLY A 86 -18.53 29.83 13.46
C GLY A 86 -17.20 29.54 12.72
N LEU A 87 -16.14 30.31 12.99
CA LEU A 87 -14.81 30.02 12.45
C LEU A 87 -14.21 28.73 13.06
N VAL A 88 -14.43 28.48 14.35
CA VAL A 88 -13.97 27.26 15.00
C VAL A 88 -14.70 26.03 14.44
N GLU A 89 -16.01 26.11 14.24
CA GLU A 89 -16.81 25.03 13.63
C GLU A 89 -16.36 24.72 12.19
N GLU A 90 -16.16 25.74 11.35
CA GLU A 90 -15.68 25.55 9.98
C GLU A 90 -14.26 24.96 9.93
N PHE A 91 -13.38 25.34 10.86
CA PHE A 91 -12.05 24.76 10.96
C PHE A 91 -12.10 23.29 11.42
N ASN A 92 -12.89 22.98 12.45
CA ASN A 92 -13.06 21.60 12.92
C ASN A 92 -13.66 20.71 11.82
N ALA A 93 -14.63 21.22 11.05
CA ALA A 93 -15.18 20.50 9.90
C ALA A 93 -14.13 20.25 8.80
N PHE A 94 -13.23 21.21 8.60
CA PHE A 94 -12.09 21.03 7.71
C PHE A 94 -11.08 20.00 8.23
N GLU A 95 -10.78 19.98 9.53
CA GLU A 95 -9.92 18.96 10.16
C GLU A 95 -10.53 17.56 10.08
N THR A 96 -11.82 17.41 10.39
CA THR A 96 -12.53 16.13 10.23
C THR A 96 -12.51 15.66 8.78
N PHE A 97 -12.71 16.55 7.80
CA PHE A 97 -12.66 16.20 6.38
C PHE A 97 -11.27 15.67 5.96
N ILE A 98 -10.18 16.34 6.36
CA ILE A 98 -8.83 15.88 6.01
C ILE A 98 -8.42 14.61 6.74
N GLU A 99 -8.98 14.33 7.92
CA GLU A 99 -8.79 13.10 8.69
C GLU A 99 -9.57 11.92 8.08
N ASP A 100 -10.87 12.09 7.83
CA ASP A 100 -11.75 11.06 7.27
C ASP A 100 -11.28 10.59 5.88
N GLU A 101 -10.76 11.52 5.08
CA GLU A 101 -10.22 11.25 3.73
C GLU A 101 -8.75 10.80 3.75
N GLY A 102 -8.12 10.68 4.93
CA GLY A 102 -6.73 10.21 5.09
C GLY A 102 -5.71 11.10 4.38
N LEU A 103 -5.98 12.40 4.26
CA LEU A 103 -5.18 13.37 3.50
C LEU A 103 -3.96 13.88 4.26
N MET A 104 -3.87 13.57 5.56
CA MET A 104 -2.78 13.97 6.42
C MET A 104 -1.86 12.78 6.70
N ILE A 105 -0.61 12.84 6.21
CA ILE A 105 0.48 12.11 6.88
C ILE A 105 0.48 12.64 8.33
N PRO A 106 0.42 11.79 9.37
CA PRO A 106 0.07 12.23 10.72
C PRO A 106 1.02 13.34 11.15
N LEU A 107 0.49 14.56 11.29
CA LEU A 107 1.26 15.66 11.84
C LEU A 107 1.64 15.27 13.28
N PRO A 108 2.87 15.57 13.73
CA PRO A 108 3.28 15.28 15.09
C PRO A 108 2.25 15.82 16.09
N SER A 109 1.87 15.02 17.08
CA SER A 109 0.90 15.35 18.14
C SER A 109 1.13 16.69 18.83
N LYS A 110 2.36 17.21 18.77
CA LYS A 110 2.74 18.56 19.22
C LYS A 110 2.03 19.70 18.46
N VAL A 111 1.44 19.45 17.30
CA VAL A 111 0.73 20.44 16.47
C VAL A 111 -0.77 20.50 16.79
N LEU A 112 -1.38 19.40 17.26
CA LEU A 112 -2.83 19.31 17.47
C LEU A 112 -3.31 19.78 18.86
N GLY A 113 -2.38 20.09 19.77
CA GLY A 113 -2.70 20.42 21.15
C GLY A 113 -3.20 19.20 21.92
N GLU A 114 -2.72 19.02 23.15
CA GLU A 114 -3.08 17.88 24.00
C GLU A 114 -4.56 17.94 24.40
N SER A 115 -5.46 17.44 23.57
CA SER A 115 -6.81 16.99 23.98
C SER A 115 -7.62 16.21 22.93
N PHE A 116 -7.03 15.75 21.82
CA PHE A 116 -7.72 14.83 20.91
C PHE A 116 -7.12 13.42 21.00
N VAL A 117 -7.69 12.64 21.91
CA VAL A 117 -7.53 11.19 21.91
C VAL A 117 -8.46 10.67 20.81
N LEU A 118 -7.92 10.49 19.60
CA LEU A 118 -8.52 9.59 18.61
C LEU A 118 -8.44 8.18 19.20
N SER A 119 -9.48 7.78 19.94
CA SER A 119 -9.72 6.37 20.16
C SER A 119 -10.05 5.75 18.81
N GLU A 120 -9.20 4.80 18.40
CA GLU A 120 -9.36 3.88 17.25
C GLU A 120 -8.58 4.15 15.95
N TYR A 121 -7.59 5.04 15.94
CA TYR A 121 -6.45 4.88 15.02
C TYR A 121 -5.14 5.03 15.80
N ASN A 122 -4.65 3.89 16.29
CA ASN A 122 -3.34 3.82 16.92
C ASN A 122 -2.32 3.42 15.83
N PRO A 123 -1.36 4.29 15.44
CA PRO A 123 -0.26 3.87 14.57
C PRO A 123 0.56 2.72 15.18
N GLU A 124 0.53 2.55 16.51
CA GLU A 124 1.13 1.40 17.18
C GLU A 124 0.29 0.11 17.05
N SER A 125 -1.03 0.19 16.75
CA SER A 125 -1.83 -1.00 16.43
C SER A 125 -1.67 -1.46 14.98
N ALA A 126 -1.05 -0.66 14.10
CA ALA A 126 -0.66 -1.08 12.75
C ALA A 126 0.61 -1.96 12.73
N LEU A 127 1.31 -2.04 13.86
CA LEU A 127 2.35 -3.03 14.15
C LEU A 127 1.80 -4.06 15.15
N GLU A 128 0.63 -4.66 14.86
CA GLU A 128 0.35 -5.96 15.44
C GLU A 128 1.52 -6.88 15.06
N SER A 129 2.25 -7.34 16.08
CA SER A 129 3.40 -8.22 15.85
C SER A 129 2.99 -9.39 14.96
N SER A 130 3.81 -9.67 13.94
CA SER A 130 3.58 -10.80 13.04
C SER A 130 3.61 -12.15 13.76
N PHE A 131 4.02 -12.20 15.04
CA PHE A 131 4.10 -13.41 15.83
C PHE A 131 2.76 -14.15 15.94
N ALA A 132 1.67 -13.46 16.28
CA ALA A 132 0.39 -14.15 16.51
C ALA A 132 -0.20 -14.77 15.23
N PRO A 133 -0.26 -14.06 14.08
CA PRO A 133 -0.66 -14.68 12.82
C PRO A 133 0.30 -15.80 12.37
N MET A 134 1.61 -15.58 12.48
CA MET A 134 2.60 -16.61 12.11
C MET A 134 2.45 -17.87 12.95
N LEU A 135 2.23 -17.71 14.27
CA LEU A 135 2.00 -18.82 15.18
C LEU A 135 0.76 -19.63 14.77
N ARG A 136 -0.35 -18.98 14.36
CA ARG A 136 -1.56 -19.66 13.88
C ARG A 136 -1.31 -20.44 12.58
N LEU A 137 -0.54 -19.87 11.66
CA LEU A 137 -0.24 -20.48 10.37
C LEU A 137 0.74 -21.65 10.47
N CYS A 138 1.63 -21.65 11.47
CA CYS A 138 2.69 -22.64 11.63
C CYS A 138 2.44 -23.63 12.79
N GLN A 139 1.22 -23.71 13.32
CA GLN A 139 0.93 -24.57 14.48
C GLN A 139 1.32 -26.03 14.21
N GLY A 140 2.16 -26.59 15.09
CA GLY A 140 2.60 -27.98 15.02
C GLY A 140 3.75 -28.26 14.05
N GLU A 141 4.24 -27.26 13.32
CA GLU A 141 5.31 -27.45 12.31
C GLU A 141 6.69 -26.97 12.78
N CYS A 142 6.75 -26.03 13.72
CA CYS A 142 7.99 -25.40 14.17
C CYS A 142 7.98 -25.15 15.69
N ASP A 143 9.18 -25.06 16.27
CA ASP A 143 9.34 -24.60 17.65
C ASP A 143 8.88 -23.15 17.80
N SER A 144 8.13 -22.87 18.86
CA SER A 144 7.59 -21.54 19.18
C SER A 144 8.68 -20.47 19.26
N GLU A 145 9.88 -20.82 19.72
CA GLU A 145 11.02 -19.91 19.81
C GLU A 145 11.60 -19.57 18.43
N ASP A 146 11.56 -20.51 17.47
CA ASP A 146 11.95 -20.24 16.09
C ASP A 146 10.92 -19.36 15.38
N ILE A 147 9.62 -19.61 15.59
CA ILE A 147 8.53 -18.76 15.09
C ILE A 147 8.72 -17.33 15.59
N LYS A 148 9.03 -17.15 16.89
CA LYS A 148 9.27 -15.84 17.48
C LYS A 148 10.47 -15.12 16.86
N LYS A 149 11.54 -15.85 16.53
CA LYS A 149 12.71 -15.26 15.86
C LYS A 149 12.37 -14.82 14.44
N ARG A 150 11.65 -15.64 13.67
CA ARG A 150 11.22 -15.30 12.30
C ARG A 150 10.22 -14.15 12.27
N SER A 151 9.29 -14.08 13.24
CA SER A 151 8.37 -12.95 13.35
C SER A 151 9.10 -11.64 13.68
N ASN A 152 10.10 -11.67 14.56
CA ASN A 152 10.89 -10.46 14.85
C ASN A 152 11.64 -9.95 13.61
N VAL A 153 12.20 -10.87 12.79
CA VAL A 153 12.82 -10.51 11.51
C VAL A 153 11.78 -9.90 10.56
N LEU A 154 10.59 -10.51 10.48
CA LEU A 154 9.52 -9.99 9.64
C LEU A 154 9.04 -8.60 10.09
N ASP A 155 8.88 -8.38 11.40
CA ASP A 155 8.50 -7.08 11.96
C ASP A 155 9.55 -6.00 11.62
N ALA A 156 10.85 -6.34 11.68
CA ALA A 156 11.94 -5.45 11.28
C ALA A 156 11.89 -5.09 9.78
N ILE A 157 11.65 -6.08 8.91
CA ILE A 157 11.47 -5.86 7.47
C ILE A 157 10.27 -4.96 7.21
N ILE A 158 9.13 -5.22 7.86
CA ILE A 158 7.92 -4.41 7.72
C ILE A 158 8.21 -2.95 8.08
N PHE A 159 8.91 -2.73 9.19
CA PHE A 159 9.33 -1.39 9.60
C PHE A 159 10.28 -0.73 8.57
N ARG A 160 11.25 -1.49 8.07
CA ARG A 160 12.25 -0.99 7.10
C ARG A 160 11.62 -0.61 5.77
N LEU A 161 10.77 -1.47 5.21
CA LEU A 161 10.08 -1.22 3.94
C LEU A 161 9.16 -0.01 4.05
N ASN A 162 8.36 0.09 5.13
CA ASN A 162 7.56 1.28 5.40
C ASN A 162 8.41 2.55 5.43
N SER A 163 9.58 2.50 6.07
CA SER A 163 10.48 3.65 6.16
C SER A 163 11.02 4.07 4.79
N VAL A 164 11.41 3.11 3.94
CA VAL A 164 11.91 3.38 2.58
C VAL A 164 10.80 3.93 1.69
N GLU A 165 9.59 3.37 1.76
CA GLU A 165 8.46 3.81 0.95
C GLU A 165 7.97 5.21 1.32
N GLN A 166 8.36 5.75 2.48
CA GLN A 166 8.12 7.15 2.83
C GLN A 166 9.25 8.10 2.41
N ASP A 167 10.39 7.57 1.98
CA ASP A 167 11.55 8.38 1.58
C ASP A 167 11.30 9.12 0.26
N PHE A 168 11.68 10.40 0.24
CA PHE A 168 11.43 11.26 -0.91
C PHE A 168 12.35 10.93 -2.10
N ALA A 169 13.61 10.57 -1.84
CA ALA A 169 14.55 10.23 -2.89
C ALA A 169 14.14 8.91 -3.55
N PHE A 170 13.72 7.93 -2.76
CA PHE A 170 13.13 6.68 -3.25
C PHE A 170 11.94 6.95 -4.19
N LYS A 171 10.95 7.74 -3.74
CA LYS A 171 9.78 8.09 -4.58
C LYS A 171 10.16 8.80 -5.87
N THR A 172 11.15 9.69 -5.82
CA THR A 172 11.61 10.46 -6.98
C THR A 172 12.30 9.54 -8.00
N ASN A 173 13.19 8.67 -7.54
CA ASN A 173 13.89 7.71 -8.40
C ASN A 173 12.91 6.74 -9.06
N LEU A 174 11.98 6.20 -8.27
CA LEU A 174 10.94 5.30 -8.78
C LEU A 174 10.07 5.98 -9.83
N ALA A 175 9.63 7.22 -9.59
CA ALA A 175 8.83 7.96 -10.56
C ALA A 175 9.60 8.24 -11.86
N ALA A 176 10.91 8.52 -11.77
CA ALA A 176 11.74 8.68 -12.96
C ALA A 176 11.84 7.36 -13.75
N GLU A 177 12.12 6.25 -13.07
CA GLU A 177 12.24 4.94 -13.67
C GLU A 177 10.94 4.48 -14.35
N VAL A 178 9.78 4.68 -13.71
CA VAL A 178 8.48 4.35 -14.31
C VAL A 178 8.28 5.11 -15.62
N ARG A 179 8.66 6.40 -15.69
CA ARG A 179 8.58 7.16 -16.94
C ARG A 179 9.49 6.59 -18.02
N ASP A 180 10.72 6.25 -17.66
CA ASP A 180 11.70 5.72 -18.61
C ASP A 180 11.23 4.38 -19.17
N ILE A 181 10.77 3.45 -18.33
CA ILE A 181 10.24 2.16 -18.76
C ILE A 181 8.97 2.32 -19.61
N CYS A 182 8.02 3.18 -19.23
CA CYS A 182 6.82 3.42 -20.04
C CYS A 182 7.10 4.11 -21.39
N ALA A 183 8.22 4.84 -21.51
CA ALA A 183 8.62 5.49 -22.75
C ALA A 183 9.40 4.54 -23.67
N GLU A 184 10.21 3.65 -23.11
CA GLU A 184 11.10 2.76 -23.85
C GLU A 184 10.47 1.39 -24.15
N GLN A 185 9.47 0.99 -23.37
CA GLN A 185 8.81 -0.30 -23.47
C GLN A 185 7.30 -0.11 -23.59
N ASP A 186 6.58 -1.10 -24.12
CA ASP A 186 5.12 -1.09 -24.27
C ASP A 186 4.36 -1.28 -22.93
N TRP A 187 4.88 -0.71 -21.83
CA TRP A 187 4.24 -0.74 -20.51
C TRP A 187 3.42 0.53 -20.25
N THR A 188 2.22 0.36 -19.74
CA THR A 188 1.41 1.49 -19.23
C THR A 188 1.82 1.86 -17.81
N PHE A 189 1.55 3.11 -17.41
CA PHE A 189 1.81 3.57 -16.04
C PHE A 189 1.08 2.71 -15.00
N GLU A 190 -0.12 2.25 -15.34
CA GLU A 190 -0.92 1.39 -14.45
C GLU A 190 -0.24 0.03 -14.19
N ASN A 191 0.50 -0.52 -15.15
CA ASN A 191 1.27 -1.75 -14.95
C ASN A 191 2.44 -1.59 -13.96
N CYS A 192 2.91 -0.36 -13.79
CA CYS A 192 3.97 0.00 -12.85
C CYS A 192 3.44 0.49 -11.49
N ALA A 193 2.12 0.51 -11.30
CA ALA A 193 1.54 0.91 -10.04
C ALA A 193 1.92 -0.08 -8.94
N TYR A 194 2.33 0.43 -7.78
CA TYR A 194 2.67 -0.40 -6.63
C TYR A 194 1.87 0.01 -5.39
N GLY A 195 1.68 -0.97 -4.51
CA GLY A 195 1.08 -0.79 -3.20
C GLY A 195 1.45 -1.97 -2.29
N SER A 196 1.06 -1.86 -1.02
CA SER A 196 1.35 -2.87 0.00
C SER A 196 0.08 -3.60 0.44
N THR A 197 0.20 -4.91 0.65
CA THR A 197 -0.81 -5.71 1.34
C THR A 197 -0.31 -5.99 2.76
N PRO A 198 -1.04 -5.59 3.82
CA PRO A 198 -0.64 -5.83 5.20
C PRO A 198 -0.44 -7.33 5.50
N TYR A 199 0.50 -7.65 6.39
CA TYR A 199 0.77 -9.05 6.78
C TYR A 199 -0.48 -9.75 7.31
N ALA A 200 -1.29 -9.08 8.13
CA ALA A 200 -2.53 -9.65 8.66
C ALA A 200 -3.53 -10.04 7.55
N SER A 201 -3.68 -9.21 6.52
CA SER A 201 -4.52 -9.49 5.35
C SER A 201 -4.03 -10.69 4.57
N TRP A 202 -2.71 -10.75 4.32
CA TRP A 202 -2.10 -11.90 3.66
C TRP A 202 -2.23 -13.17 4.50
N ALA A 203 -1.93 -13.10 5.80
CA ALA A 203 -1.97 -14.24 6.71
C ALA A 203 -3.38 -14.84 6.79
N ARG A 204 -4.41 -14.00 6.82
CA ARG A 204 -5.82 -14.42 6.80
C ARG A 204 -6.15 -15.26 5.56
N LEU A 205 -5.65 -14.90 4.37
CA LEU A 205 -5.86 -15.72 3.17
C LEU A 205 -5.32 -17.14 3.39
N PHE A 206 -4.10 -17.24 3.94
CA PHE A 206 -3.43 -18.51 4.19
C PHE A 206 -4.00 -19.32 5.36
N GLU A 207 -4.98 -18.79 6.11
CA GLU A 207 -5.74 -19.58 7.08
C GLU A 207 -6.73 -20.54 6.38
N HIS A 208 -7.06 -20.32 5.11
CA HIS A 208 -7.93 -21.20 4.33
C HIS A 208 -7.23 -22.52 3.96
N ASP A 209 -7.95 -23.65 4.11
CA ASP A 209 -7.39 -25.00 3.98
C ASP A 209 -6.74 -25.25 2.61
N ALA A 210 -7.34 -24.74 1.52
CA ALA A 210 -6.77 -24.87 0.19
C ALA A 210 -5.35 -24.26 0.06
N LEU A 211 -5.07 -23.16 0.76
CA LEU A 211 -3.74 -22.53 0.77
C LEU A 211 -2.79 -23.23 1.74
N LYS A 212 -3.29 -23.73 2.89
CA LYS A 212 -2.49 -24.61 3.78
C LYS A 212 -2.03 -25.87 3.06
N ASP A 213 -2.93 -26.53 2.35
CA ASP A 213 -2.62 -27.72 1.55
C ASP A 213 -1.63 -27.40 0.43
N ALA A 214 -1.76 -26.22 -0.20
CA ALA A 214 -0.81 -25.78 -1.22
C ALA A 214 0.59 -25.55 -0.64
N ILE A 215 0.70 -24.91 0.53
CA ILE A 215 1.99 -24.74 1.23
C ILE A 215 2.59 -26.09 1.63
N ALA A 216 1.79 -27.02 2.13
CA ALA A 216 2.24 -28.37 2.46
C ALA A 216 2.79 -29.10 1.21
N ARG A 217 2.13 -28.97 0.05
CA ARG A 217 2.63 -29.49 -1.23
C ARG A 217 3.93 -28.81 -1.65
N VAL A 218 4.00 -27.47 -1.56
CA VAL A 218 5.19 -26.69 -1.91
C VAL A 218 6.40 -27.20 -1.13
N ARG A 219 6.26 -27.38 0.19
CA ARG A 219 7.34 -27.96 1.03
C ARG A 219 7.68 -29.38 0.65
N LYS A 220 6.68 -30.26 0.54
CA LYS A 220 6.87 -31.69 0.26
C LYS A 220 7.59 -31.94 -1.07
N HIS A 221 7.29 -31.12 -2.08
CA HIS A 221 7.81 -31.27 -3.43
C HIS A 221 8.92 -30.28 -3.79
N ASN A 222 9.41 -29.50 -2.81
CA ASN A 222 10.43 -28.47 -3.01
C ASN A 222 10.09 -27.51 -4.17
N MET A 223 8.82 -27.11 -4.23
CA MET A 223 8.34 -26.12 -5.20
C MET A 223 8.56 -24.70 -4.64
N SER A 224 8.25 -23.68 -5.44
CA SER A 224 8.35 -22.28 -5.03
C SER A 224 6.99 -21.59 -4.93
N TYR A 225 6.98 -20.55 -4.09
CA TYR A 225 6.00 -19.48 -4.06
C TYR A 225 6.53 -18.30 -4.89
N VAL A 226 5.79 -17.86 -5.90
CA VAL A 226 6.22 -16.78 -6.80
C VAL A 226 5.27 -15.60 -6.70
N VAL A 227 5.81 -14.38 -6.66
CA VAL A 227 5.05 -13.14 -6.75
C VAL A 227 5.41 -12.42 -8.04
N TRP A 228 4.44 -12.26 -8.92
CA TRP A 228 4.58 -11.41 -10.11
C TRP A 228 4.15 -9.99 -9.78
N GLY A 229 5.03 -9.01 -10.04
CA GLY A 229 4.89 -7.63 -9.57
C GLY A 229 5.19 -7.53 -8.08
N SER A 230 6.37 -8.02 -7.68
CA SER A 230 6.70 -8.21 -6.26
C SER A 230 6.98 -6.92 -5.49
N SER A 231 7.12 -5.78 -6.17
CA SER A 231 7.42 -4.48 -5.60
C SER A 231 8.65 -4.55 -4.69
N THR A 232 8.61 -3.93 -3.52
CA THR A 232 9.68 -3.96 -2.51
C THR A 232 9.77 -5.30 -1.75
N GLY A 233 8.98 -6.30 -2.14
CA GLY A 233 9.15 -7.70 -1.73
C GLY A 233 8.28 -8.17 -0.57
N TRP A 234 7.36 -7.34 -0.05
CA TRP A 234 6.47 -7.66 1.08
C TRP A 234 5.95 -9.11 1.08
N LEU A 235 5.26 -9.49 0.00
CA LEU A 235 4.58 -10.78 -0.10
C LEU A 235 5.55 -11.97 -0.22
N VAL A 236 6.76 -11.73 -0.73
CA VAL A 236 7.84 -12.72 -0.83
C VAL A 236 8.42 -12.98 0.55
N TYR A 237 8.67 -11.91 1.32
CA TYR A 237 9.12 -12.02 2.71
C TYR A 237 8.10 -12.75 3.59
N PHE A 238 6.81 -12.46 3.40
CA PHE A 238 5.76 -13.09 4.18
C PHE A 238 5.77 -14.61 4.01
N ALA A 239 5.78 -15.11 2.77
CA ALA A 239 5.82 -16.54 2.50
C ALA A 239 7.12 -17.19 2.98
N SER A 240 8.26 -16.57 2.67
CA SER A 240 9.59 -17.05 3.04
C SER A 240 9.74 -17.19 4.57
N LEU A 241 9.44 -16.14 5.33
CA LEU A 241 9.64 -16.14 6.78
C LEU A 241 8.55 -16.91 7.53
N THR A 242 7.29 -16.86 7.06
CA THR A 242 6.20 -17.62 7.69
C THR A 242 6.40 -19.11 7.46
N PHE A 243 6.56 -19.53 6.20
CA PHE A 243 6.51 -20.95 5.86
C PHE A 243 7.87 -21.61 5.64
N GLY A 244 8.95 -20.84 5.50
CA GLY A 244 10.27 -21.37 5.17
C GLY A 244 10.35 -21.99 3.77
N VAL A 245 9.47 -21.56 2.85
CA VAL A 245 9.40 -22.08 1.48
C VAL A 245 10.22 -21.22 0.52
N PRO A 246 10.85 -21.82 -0.51
CA PRO A 246 11.48 -21.06 -1.58
C PRO A 246 10.50 -20.04 -2.16
N SER A 247 10.87 -18.76 -2.09
CA SER A 247 10.00 -17.65 -2.47
C SER A 247 10.75 -16.74 -3.42
N THR A 248 10.13 -16.39 -4.55
CA THR A 248 10.74 -15.54 -5.57
C THR A 248 9.83 -14.37 -5.94
N GLY A 249 10.37 -13.16 -5.85
CA GLY A 249 9.74 -11.94 -6.37
C GLY A 249 10.25 -11.61 -7.76
N ILE A 250 9.33 -11.40 -8.70
CA ILE A 250 9.62 -10.89 -10.04
C ILE A 250 9.16 -9.44 -10.12
N GLU A 251 10.06 -8.54 -10.48
CA GLU A 251 9.81 -7.11 -10.51
C GLU A 251 10.52 -6.46 -11.70
N ILE A 252 9.81 -5.63 -12.45
CA ILE A 252 10.38 -4.96 -13.62
C ILE A 252 11.14 -3.68 -13.26
N LEU A 253 10.74 -3.02 -12.17
CA LEU A 253 11.37 -1.79 -11.70
C LEU A 253 12.60 -2.11 -10.83
N GLN A 254 13.78 -1.78 -11.34
CA GLN A 254 15.08 -1.93 -10.69
C GLN A 254 15.10 -1.26 -9.30
N THR A 255 14.51 -0.07 -9.14
CA THR A 255 14.45 0.62 -7.83
C THR A 255 13.75 -0.23 -6.76
N LEU A 256 12.65 -0.90 -7.14
CA LEU A 256 11.89 -1.77 -6.24
C LEU A 256 12.66 -3.07 -5.97
N HIS A 257 13.20 -3.69 -7.01
CA HIS A 257 14.06 -4.87 -6.92
C HIS A 257 15.27 -4.65 -6.01
N ASP A 258 16.00 -3.55 -6.18
CA ASP A 258 17.20 -3.24 -5.40
C ASP A 258 16.87 -2.98 -3.94
N THR A 259 15.71 -2.36 -3.70
CA THR A 259 15.20 -2.17 -2.35
C THR A 259 14.90 -3.51 -1.69
N ALA A 260 14.19 -4.40 -2.39
CA ALA A 260 13.91 -5.73 -1.91
C ALA A 260 15.22 -6.49 -1.63
N THR A 261 16.13 -6.56 -2.58
CA THR A 261 17.42 -7.28 -2.44
C THR A 261 18.26 -6.73 -1.28
N ARG A 262 18.37 -5.41 -1.14
CA ARG A 262 19.11 -4.80 -0.03
C ARG A 262 18.52 -5.17 1.33
N VAL A 263 17.19 -5.15 1.47
CA VAL A 263 16.52 -5.52 2.72
C VAL A 263 16.75 -7.00 3.05
N LEU A 264 16.80 -7.87 2.04
CA LEU A 264 17.12 -9.29 2.21
C LEU A 264 18.52 -9.46 2.80
N ASP A 265 19.50 -8.75 2.23
CA ASP A 265 20.91 -8.83 2.64
C ASP A 265 21.14 -8.22 4.03
N ASP A 266 20.47 -7.10 4.34
CA ASP A 266 20.66 -6.34 5.57
C ASP A 266 19.90 -6.95 6.77
N GLU A 267 18.66 -7.41 6.55
CA GLU A 267 17.74 -7.74 7.66
C GLU A 267 17.51 -9.25 7.85
N VAL A 268 17.74 -10.09 6.81
CA VAL A 268 17.41 -11.52 6.88
C VAL A 268 18.65 -12.36 7.16
N PRO A 269 18.74 -13.02 8.33
CA PRO A 269 19.83 -13.94 8.62
C PRO A 269 19.90 -15.07 7.59
N SER A 270 21.11 -15.48 7.19
CA SER A 270 21.34 -16.51 6.17
C SER A 270 20.55 -17.82 6.38
N LYS A 271 20.33 -18.22 7.63
CA LYS A 271 19.52 -19.41 7.96
C LYS A 271 18.02 -19.31 7.61
N TYR A 272 17.51 -18.10 7.36
CA TYR A 272 16.12 -17.80 7.01
C TYR A 272 16.00 -17.25 5.57
N GLN A 273 17.09 -17.24 4.80
CA GLN A 273 17.10 -16.77 3.42
C GLN A 273 16.54 -17.84 2.48
N SER A 274 15.20 -17.93 2.43
CA SER A 274 14.46 -18.65 1.37
C SER A 274 13.84 -17.72 0.34
N ALA A 275 14.02 -16.40 0.47
CA ALA A 275 13.57 -15.40 -0.47
C ALA A 275 14.65 -15.10 -1.53
N SER A 276 14.21 -14.73 -2.73
CA SER A 276 15.02 -14.29 -3.85
C SER A 276 14.25 -13.26 -4.67
N PHE A 277 14.96 -12.32 -5.29
CA PHE A 277 14.37 -11.28 -6.12
C PHE A 277 15.04 -11.27 -7.48
N ARG A 278 14.26 -10.98 -8.52
CA ARG A 278 14.74 -10.91 -9.89
C ARG A 278 14.19 -9.65 -10.55
N ASN A 279 15.10 -8.85 -11.09
CA ASN A 279 14.74 -7.77 -11.99
C ASN A 279 14.53 -8.34 -13.39
N GLU A 280 13.32 -8.83 -13.66
CA GLU A 280 12.97 -9.44 -14.95
C GLU A 280 11.50 -9.24 -15.27
N GLU A 281 11.18 -9.41 -16.55
CA GLU A 281 9.80 -9.39 -17.02
C GLU A 281 9.10 -10.71 -16.60
N MET A 282 7.90 -10.61 -16.03
CA MET A 282 7.22 -11.73 -15.40
C MET A 282 6.85 -12.88 -16.34
N LEU A 283 6.46 -12.60 -17.59
CA LEU A 283 6.13 -13.62 -18.59
C LEU A 283 7.37 -14.43 -19.02
N SER A 284 8.57 -13.86 -18.86
CA SER A 284 9.85 -14.55 -19.09
C SER A 284 10.27 -15.48 -17.93
N SER A 285 9.70 -15.32 -16.74
CA SER A 285 10.04 -16.13 -15.56
C SER A 285 9.68 -17.62 -15.75
N SER A 286 10.43 -18.50 -15.08
CA SER A 286 10.20 -19.95 -15.13
C SER A 286 9.05 -20.37 -14.21
N LEU A 287 8.20 -21.27 -14.71
CA LEU A 287 7.07 -21.84 -13.98
C LEU A 287 7.23 -23.35 -13.68
N GLU A 288 8.37 -23.95 -14.02
CA GLU A 288 8.59 -25.41 -14.00
C GLU A 288 8.49 -26.07 -12.62
N SER A 289 8.61 -25.32 -11.53
CA SER A 289 8.53 -25.84 -10.17
C SER A 289 7.78 -24.89 -9.24
N VAL A 290 6.77 -24.21 -9.77
CA VAL A 290 5.98 -23.22 -9.03
C VAL A 290 4.68 -23.85 -8.52
N GLY A 291 4.49 -23.84 -7.20
CA GLY A 291 3.30 -24.40 -6.56
C GLY A 291 2.23 -23.36 -6.24
N ILE A 292 2.65 -22.11 -6.03
CA ILE A 292 1.74 -20.97 -5.81
C ILE A 292 2.29 -19.76 -6.56
N VAL A 293 1.42 -19.08 -7.31
CA VAL A 293 1.68 -17.77 -7.91
C VAL A 293 0.75 -16.75 -7.28
N LEU A 294 1.26 -15.61 -6.83
CA LEU A 294 0.46 -14.45 -6.45
C LEU A 294 0.68 -13.34 -7.48
N LEU A 295 -0.42 -12.88 -8.07
CA LEU A 295 -0.43 -11.80 -9.05
C LEU A 295 -0.79 -10.49 -8.34
N THR A 296 0.03 -9.45 -8.42
CA THR A 296 -0.32 -8.11 -7.91
C THR A 296 -1.06 -7.29 -8.98
N SER A 297 -2.01 -7.93 -9.66
CA SER A 297 -2.56 -7.46 -10.94
C SER A 297 -3.59 -6.34 -10.88
N CYS A 298 -3.81 -5.74 -9.70
CA CYS A 298 -4.91 -4.82 -9.44
C CYS A 298 -5.02 -3.67 -10.45
N CYS A 299 -3.88 -3.22 -10.98
CA CYS A 299 -3.79 -2.11 -11.93
C CYS A 299 -3.31 -2.54 -13.32
N TRP A 300 -3.07 -3.83 -13.58
CA TRP A 300 -2.57 -4.25 -14.88
C TRP A 300 -3.60 -3.98 -15.97
N ASP A 301 -3.13 -3.51 -17.12
CA ASP A 301 -3.96 -3.35 -18.30
C ASP A 301 -4.41 -4.70 -18.86
N GLU A 302 -5.33 -4.63 -19.83
CA GLU A 302 -5.95 -5.82 -20.42
C GLU A 302 -4.92 -6.75 -21.07
N SER A 303 -3.98 -6.19 -21.83
CA SER A 303 -2.97 -6.96 -22.56
C SER A 303 -2.04 -7.72 -21.64
N VAL A 304 -1.53 -7.07 -20.59
CA VAL A 304 -0.62 -7.67 -19.62
C VAL A 304 -1.34 -8.76 -18.84
N HIS A 305 -2.55 -8.48 -18.37
CA HIS A 305 -3.32 -9.46 -17.62
C HIS A 305 -3.68 -10.68 -18.48
N GLU A 306 -4.14 -10.47 -19.71
CA GLU A 306 -4.46 -11.55 -20.64
C GLU A 306 -3.21 -12.40 -20.97
N ALA A 307 -2.05 -11.77 -21.18
CA ALA A 307 -0.80 -12.46 -21.42
C ALA A 307 -0.36 -13.29 -20.20
N ALA A 308 -0.47 -12.73 -18.99
CA ALA A 308 -0.19 -13.42 -17.74
C ALA A 308 -1.10 -14.65 -17.56
N CYS A 309 -2.41 -14.49 -17.76
CA CYS A 309 -3.36 -15.60 -17.68
C CYS A 309 -3.09 -16.69 -18.72
N LYS A 310 -2.82 -16.31 -19.98
CA LYS A 310 -2.45 -17.26 -21.05
C LYS A 310 -1.19 -18.05 -20.69
N ARG A 311 -0.17 -17.37 -20.17
CA ARG A 311 1.09 -17.97 -19.73
C ARG A 311 0.86 -18.97 -18.60
N LEU A 312 0.13 -18.58 -17.56
CA LEU A 312 -0.20 -19.47 -16.43
C LEU A 312 -1.06 -20.66 -16.88
N ALA A 313 -2.06 -20.45 -17.72
CA ALA A 313 -2.93 -21.51 -18.23
C ALA A 313 -2.17 -22.57 -19.03
N LYS A 314 -1.12 -22.14 -19.74
CA LYS A 314 -0.32 -23.00 -20.62
C LYS A 314 0.81 -23.72 -19.87
N ASP A 315 1.54 -22.99 -19.03
CA ASP A 315 2.86 -23.42 -18.56
C ASP A 315 2.91 -23.71 -17.05
N LEU A 316 1.89 -23.33 -16.26
CA LEU A 316 1.84 -23.65 -14.83
C LEU A 316 1.47 -25.12 -14.60
N LEU A 317 2.12 -25.74 -13.61
CA LEU A 317 1.84 -27.12 -13.21
C LEU A 317 0.39 -27.32 -12.74
N VAL A 318 -0.21 -28.43 -13.15
CA VAL A 318 -1.52 -28.87 -12.65
C VAL A 318 -1.49 -29.05 -11.13
N GLY A 319 -2.53 -28.57 -10.46
CA GLY A 319 -2.65 -28.57 -9.00
C GLY A 319 -2.00 -27.37 -8.30
N SER A 320 -1.24 -26.54 -9.01
CA SER A 320 -0.72 -25.26 -8.50
C SER A 320 -1.83 -24.25 -8.28
N ILE A 321 -1.60 -23.33 -7.35
CA ILE A 321 -2.55 -22.28 -6.97
C ILE A 321 -2.16 -20.94 -7.58
N VAL A 322 -3.15 -20.16 -8.00
CA VAL A 322 -2.98 -18.75 -8.36
C VAL A 322 -3.85 -17.89 -7.45
N ILE A 323 -3.25 -16.88 -6.82
CA ILE A 323 -3.93 -15.86 -6.01
C ILE A 323 -3.90 -14.56 -6.81
N ASP A 324 -5.04 -13.93 -7.03
CA ASP A 324 -5.17 -12.71 -7.82
C ASP A 324 -6.07 -11.67 -7.12
N TYR A 325 -5.83 -10.38 -7.37
CA TYR A 325 -6.67 -9.26 -6.96
C TYR A 325 -7.89 -9.10 -7.89
N GLY A 326 -7.87 -9.74 -9.07
CA GLY A 326 -8.96 -9.77 -10.05
C GLY A 326 -9.51 -11.17 -10.33
N ASP A 327 -10.63 -11.24 -11.05
CA ASP A 327 -11.38 -12.48 -11.34
C ASP A 327 -11.16 -13.04 -12.76
N ARG A 328 -10.25 -12.43 -13.53
CA ARG A 328 -10.10 -12.69 -14.96
C ARG A 328 -9.63 -14.10 -15.32
N LEU A 329 -8.98 -14.82 -14.39
CA LEU A 329 -8.65 -16.25 -14.56
C LEU A 329 -9.89 -17.12 -14.77
N SER A 330 -11.08 -16.68 -14.35
CA SER A 330 -12.36 -17.36 -14.64
C SER A 330 -12.67 -17.47 -16.14
N ASN A 331 -12.01 -16.67 -16.99
CA ASN A 331 -12.15 -16.74 -18.44
C ASN A 331 -11.31 -17.86 -19.08
N PHE A 332 -10.45 -18.53 -18.31
CA PHE A 332 -9.51 -19.53 -18.80
C PHE A 332 -9.93 -20.91 -18.31
N PRO A 333 -10.33 -21.84 -19.21
CA PRO A 333 -10.80 -23.18 -18.83
C PRO A 333 -9.83 -23.97 -17.95
N ALA A 334 -8.53 -23.67 -18.08
CA ALA A 334 -7.45 -24.22 -17.29
C ALA A 334 -7.56 -24.02 -15.77
N PHE A 335 -8.41 -23.09 -15.30
CA PHE A 335 -8.60 -22.72 -13.90
C PHE A 335 -10.04 -22.91 -13.42
N GLY A 336 -10.84 -23.68 -14.18
CA GLY A 336 -12.26 -23.83 -13.91
C GLY A 336 -13.08 -22.58 -14.27
N LYS A 337 -14.38 -22.62 -13.98
CA LYS A 337 -15.31 -21.51 -14.27
C LYS A 337 -15.42 -20.47 -13.16
N ALA A 338 -14.85 -20.76 -11.98
CA ALA A 338 -14.96 -19.93 -10.79
C ALA A 338 -13.74 -20.18 -9.89
N PRO A 339 -13.36 -19.20 -9.06
CA PRO A 339 -12.33 -19.38 -8.05
C PRO A 339 -12.72 -20.50 -7.06
N ILE A 340 -11.73 -21.23 -6.56
CA ILE A 340 -11.93 -22.24 -5.51
C ILE A 340 -12.38 -21.60 -4.20
N PHE A 341 -11.95 -20.36 -3.93
CA PHE A 341 -12.55 -19.49 -2.92
C PHE A 341 -12.20 -18.02 -3.18
N THR A 342 -12.93 -17.12 -2.53
CA THR A 342 -12.62 -15.69 -2.50
C THR A 342 -12.64 -15.19 -1.07
N ASP A 343 -11.81 -14.20 -0.76
CA ASP A 343 -11.88 -13.49 0.52
C ASP A 343 -11.79 -11.97 0.30
N VAL A 344 -12.18 -11.20 1.32
CA VAL A 344 -12.14 -9.75 1.32
C VAL A 344 -11.27 -9.28 2.48
N CYS A 345 -10.13 -8.68 2.16
CA CYS A 345 -9.17 -8.19 3.12
C CYS A 345 -8.75 -6.74 2.78
N PRO A 346 -8.37 -5.92 3.77
CA PRO A 346 -7.89 -4.56 3.51
C PRO A 346 -6.48 -4.56 2.91
N THR A 347 -6.22 -3.62 2.00
CA THR A 347 -4.88 -3.27 1.48
C THR A 347 -4.63 -1.78 1.66
N SER A 348 -3.43 -1.27 1.35
CA SER A 348 -3.13 0.15 1.57
C SER A 348 -3.94 1.13 0.71
N TRP A 349 -4.61 0.65 -0.35
CA TRP A 349 -5.43 1.48 -1.24
C TRP A 349 -6.91 1.08 -1.27
N ASN A 350 -7.28 -0.09 -0.71
CA ASN A 350 -8.65 -0.57 -0.75
C ASN A 350 -9.01 -1.34 0.54
N PRO A 351 -9.90 -0.82 1.40
CA PRO A 351 -10.28 -1.48 2.65
C PRO A 351 -11.10 -2.76 2.43
N LYS A 352 -11.60 -3.00 1.20
CA LYS A 352 -12.41 -4.17 0.83
C LYS A 352 -11.86 -4.82 -0.44
N GLN A 353 -10.54 -5.00 -0.52
CA GLN A 353 -9.93 -5.69 -1.64
C GLN A 353 -10.38 -7.15 -1.68
N LYS A 354 -10.91 -7.57 -2.82
CA LYS A 354 -11.24 -8.96 -3.07
C LYS A 354 -9.98 -9.70 -3.53
N PHE A 355 -9.78 -10.89 -3.00
CA PHE A 355 -8.78 -11.84 -3.45
C PHE A 355 -9.49 -13.06 -4.03
N PHE A 356 -9.05 -13.50 -5.20
CA PHE A 356 -9.58 -14.65 -5.91
C PHE A 356 -8.52 -15.72 -5.96
N VAL A 357 -8.86 -16.93 -5.51
CA VAL A 357 -7.92 -18.05 -5.50
C VAL A 357 -8.39 -19.12 -6.47
N TYR A 358 -7.51 -19.54 -7.36
CA TYR A 358 -7.75 -20.54 -8.40
C TYR A 358 -6.80 -21.71 -8.25
N GLN A 359 -7.20 -22.89 -8.71
CA GLN A 359 -6.33 -24.03 -8.86
C GLN A 359 -6.23 -24.39 -10.35
N LYS A 360 -5.01 -24.66 -10.82
CA LYS A 360 -4.78 -25.17 -12.17
C LYS A 360 -5.33 -26.59 -12.28
N GLU A 361 -6.26 -26.83 -13.20
CA GLU A 361 -6.87 -28.13 -13.52
C GLU A 361 -6.04 -28.99 -14.47
#